data_AF-A0A2V9JYV4-F1
#
_entry.id   AF-A0A2V9JYV4-F1
#
_cell.length_a   1.000
_cell.length_b   1.000
_cell.length_c   1.000
_cell.angle_alpha   90.00
_cell.angle_beta   90.00
_cell.angle_gamma   90.00
#
_symmetry.space_group_name_H-M   'P 1'
#
loop_
_entity.id
_entity.type
_entity.pdbx_description
1 polymer ?
#
loop_
_entity_poly.entity_id
_entity_poly.type
_entity_poly.pdbx_seq_one_letter_code
_entity_poly.pdbx_strand_id
1 'polypeptide(L)'
;DVFSPAIALGHSIGRLGCFAAGCDYGKPTNSWLGVVFTDPTSQAFGGVPLGVRLHPAQIYESLATLAIFGILLWRYKSKKRDGEIFWLYLVLYGAARFFLEFLRGDEDRGFVLGHTLSTSQAIALFALAAAAALAIFSRGRSSAREVSAAALPRAKRARGF
;
A
#
# COMPACT_ATOMS: atom_id res chain seq x y z
N ASP A 1 0.66 10.18 -8.98
CA ASP A 1 1.39 9.30 -9.90
C ASP A 1 2.90 9.39 -9.68
N VAL A 2 3.53 10.55 -9.93
CA VAL A 2 4.99 10.71 -9.78
C VAL A 2 5.49 10.50 -8.34
N PHE A 3 4.69 10.86 -7.34
CA PHE A 3 5.04 10.70 -5.93
C PHE A 3 4.91 9.26 -5.42
N SER A 4 4.18 8.39 -6.12
CA SER A 4 3.86 7.05 -5.61
C SER A 4 5.10 6.19 -5.33
N PRO A 5 6.11 6.12 -6.22
CA PRO A 5 7.36 5.43 -5.91
C PRO A 5 8.10 6.06 -4.71
N ALA A 6 8.15 7.39 -4.63
CA ALA A 6 8.82 8.08 -3.51
C ALA A 6 8.14 7.79 -2.16
N ILE A 7 6.80 7.73 -2.13
CA ILE A 7 6.03 7.33 -0.94
C ILE A 7 6.38 5.90 -0.55
N ALA A 8 6.40 4.96 -1.49
CA ALA A 8 6.74 3.56 -1.21
C ALA A 8 8.16 3.41 -0.62
N LEU A 9 9.14 4.13 -1.18
CA LEU A 9 10.51 4.13 -0.68
C LEU A 9 10.62 4.76 0.71
N GLY A 10 10.00 5.92 0.91
CA GLY A 10 9.98 6.61 2.22
C GLY A 10 9.33 5.75 3.30
N HIS A 11 8.24 5.06 2.95
CA HIS A 11 7.60 4.09 3.84
C HIS A 11 8.56 2.96 4.21
N SER A 12 9.23 2.36 3.22
CA SER A 12 10.18 1.26 3.45
C SER A 12 11.26 1.63 4.45
N ILE A 13 11.86 2.82 4.29
CA ILE A 13 12.89 3.34 5.21
C ILE A 13 12.28 3.65 6.58
N GLY A 14 11.10 4.28 6.62
CA GLY A 14 10.42 4.61 7.88
C GLY A 14 10.17 3.40 8.77
N ARG A 15 9.82 2.24 8.18
CA ARG A 15 9.60 1.00 8.94
C ARG A 15 10.88 0.42 9.52
N LEU A 16 12.05 0.67 8.92
CA LEU A 16 13.33 0.35 9.55
C LEU A 16 13.57 1.19 10.81
N GLY A 17 13.14 2.45 10.80
CA GLY A 17 13.11 3.30 11.99
C GLY A 17 12.18 2.74 13.08
N CYS A 18 10.97 2.29 12.71
CA CYS A 18 10.06 1.63 13.65
C CYS A 18 10.67 0.36 14.25
N PHE A 19 11.37 -0.44 13.45
CA PHE A 19 12.09 -1.61 13.93
C PHE A 19 13.17 -1.22 14.94
N ALA A 20 14.00 -0.22 14.64
CA ALA A 20 15.03 0.25 15.57
C ALA A 20 14.43 0.81 16.87
N ALA A 21 13.28 1.48 16.80
CA ALA A 21 12.58 2.01 17.96
C ALA A 21 11.84 0.92 18.77
N GLY A 22 11.59 -0.25 18.19
CA GLY A 22 10.79 -1.31 18.81
C GLY A 22 9.29 -0.98 18.89
N CYS A 23 8.75 -0.17 17.98
CA CYS A 23 7.30 0.07 17.88
C CYS A 23 6.68 -0.76 16.75
N ASP A 24 5.37 -0.98 16.77
CA ASP A 24 4.64 -1.69 15.70
C ASP A 24 5.11 -3.13 15.41
N TYR A 25 5.53 -3.83 16.47
CA TYR A 25 5.93 -5.24 16.40
C TYR A 25 4.72 -6.16 16.16
N GLY A 26 5.01 -7.38 15.68
CA GLY A 26 3.99 -8.40 15.48
C GLY A 26 3.77 -9.27 16.72
N LYS A 27 2.86 -10.23 16.60
CA LYS A 27 2.52 -11.14 17.70
C LYS A 27 3.69 -12.06 18.08
N PRO A 28 3.68 -12.62 19.31
CA PRO A 28 4.63 -13.66 19.71
C PRO A 28 4.69 -14.82 18.71
N THR A 29 5.90 -15.32 18.47
CA THR A 29 6.13 -16.36 17.46
C THR A 29 7.24 -17.30 17.84
N ASN A 30 7.09 -18.55 17.41
CA ASN A 30 8.14 -19.57 17.47
C ASN A 30 8.92 -19.68 16.16
N SER A 31 8.61 -18.83 15.16
CA SER A 31 9.31 -18.81 13.88
C SER A 31 10.80 -18.51 14.06
N TRP A 32 11.62 -19.10 13.19
CA TRP A 32 13.06 -18.84 13.11
C TRP A 32 13.37 -17.41 12.63
N LEU A 33 12.42 -16.75 11.98
CA LEU A 33 12.49 -15.33 11.59
C LEU A 33 12.09 -14.37 12.74
N GLY A 34 11.73 -14.89 13.91
CA GLY A 34 11.34 -14.07 15.05
C GLY A 34 12.53 -13.29 15.63
N VAL A 35 12.28 -12.06 16.07
CA VAL A 35 13.27 -11.18 16.70
C VAL A 35 12.92 -10.99 18.16
N VAL A 36 13.95 -10.89 19.01
CA VAL A 36 13.82 -10.60 20.44
C VAL A 36 14.41 -9.22 20.70
N PHE A 37 13.62 -8.34 21.29
CA PHE A 37 14.08 -7.03 21.74
C PHE A 37 14.61 -7.15 23.18
N THR A 38 15.77 -6.55 23.44
CA THR A 38 16.44 -6.59 24.74
C THR A 38 16.70 -5.22 25.33
N ASP A 39 16.59 -4.17 24.52
CA ASP A 39 16.91 -2.81 24.94
C ASP A 39 15.74 -2.16 25.70
N PRO A 40 15.95 -1.69 26.94
CA PRO A 40 14.89 -1.06 27.74
C PRO A 40 14.30 0.21 27.12
N THR A 41 15.05 0.94 26.28
CA THR A 41 14.52 2.14 25.60
C THR A 41 13.48 1.76 24.55
N SER A 42 13.65 0.62 23.85
CA SER A 42 12.64 0.10 22.94
C SER A 42 11.33 -0.23 23.66
N GLN A 43 11.40 -0.76 24.88
CA GLN A 43 10.21 -0.98 25.71
C GLN A 43 9.59 0.35 26.17
N ALA A 44 10.41 1.30 26.64
CA ALA A 44 9.95 2.57 27.16
C ALA A 44 9.25 3.45 26.11
N PHE A 45 9.78 3.50 24.88
CA PHE A 45 9.26 4.34 23.81
C PHE A 45 8.38 3.58 22.81
N GLY A 46 8.73 2.34 22.48
CA GLY A 46 8.04 1.52 21.48
C GLY A 46 7.01 0.54 22.05
N GLY A 47 7.05 0.28 23.35
CA GLY A 47 6.11 -0.61 24.05
C GLY A 47 6.38 -2.11 23.85
N VAL A 48 7.49 -2.49 23.22
CA VAL A 48 7.81 -3.90 22.93
C VAL A 48 8.10 -4.71 24.20
N PRO A 49 7.54 -5.93 24.34
CA PRO A 49 7.90 -6.80 25.45
C PRO A 49 9.33 -7.31 25.27
N LEU A 50 10.16 -7.12 26.30
CA LEU A 50 11.54 -7.59 26.29
C LEU A 50 11.61 -9.11 26.50
N GLY A 51 12.58 -9.75 25.86
CA GLY A 51 12.82 -11.19 26.02
C GLY A 51 11.79 -12.10 25.33
N VAL A 52 10.77 -11.53 24.69
CA VAL A 52 9.75 -12.28 23.93
C VAL A 52 10.15 -12.30 22.46
N ARG A 53 10.03 -13.48 21.84
CA ARG A 53 10.25 -13.64 20.39
C ARG A 53 9.00 -13.21 19.63
N LEU A 54 9.14 -12.21 18.77
CA LEU A 54 8.03 -11.56 18.06
C LEU A 54 8.24 -11.64 16.55
N HIS A 55 7.15 -11.62 15.78
CA HIS A 55 7.26 -11.37 14.35
C HIS A 55 7.78 -9.94 14.11
N PRO A 56 8.90 -9.75 13.37
CA PRO A 56 9.38 -8.42 12.98
C PRO A 56 8.53 -7.83 11.85
N ALA A 57 7.25 -7.53 12.14
CA ALA A 57 6.28 -7.03 11.17
C ALA A 57 6.77 -5.76 10.45
N GLN A 58 7.57 -4.94 11.13
CA GLN A 58 8.20 -3.75 10.57
C GLN A 58 9.18 -4.09 9.44
N ILE A 59 9.98 -5.15 9.58
CA ILE A 59 10.91 -5.60 8.55
C ILE A 59 10.13 -6.19 7.37
N TYR A 60 9.10 -6.99 7.64
CA TYR A 60 8.24 -7.53 6.58
C TYR A 60 7.58 -6.40 5.77
N GLU A 61 7.09 -5.36 6.44
CA GLU A 61 6.50 -4.19 5.79
C GLU A 61 7.52 -3.35 5.03
N SER A 62 8.73 -3.18 5.58
CA SER A 62 9.84 -2.51 4.90
C SER A 62 10.21 -3.23 3.59
N LEU A 63 10.33 -4.55 3.62
CA LEU A 63 10.62 -5.36 2.44
C LEU A 63 9.47 -5.34 1.43
N ALA A 64 8.22 -5.43 1.89
CA ALA A 64 7.05 -5.37 1.02
C ALA A 64 6.97 -4.02 0.31
N THR A 65 7.16 -2.90 1.02
CA THR A 65 7.12 -1.56 0.45
C THR A 65 8.32 -1.26 -0.46
N LEU A 66 9.49 -1.85 -0.19
CA LEU A 66 10.64 -1.81 -1.10
C LEU A 66 10.38 -2.59 -2.39
N ALA A 67 9.79 -3.78 -2.30
CA ALA A 67 9.39 -4.57 -3.46
C ALA A 67 8.35 -3.82 -4.30
N ILE A 68 7.36 -3.20 -3.65
CA ILE A 68 6.37 -2.33 -4.29
C ILE A 68 7.08 -1.19 -5.02
N PHE A 69 7.99 -0.48 -4.37
CA PHE A 69 8.78 0.57 -5.01
C PHE A 69 9.47 0.08 -6.31
N GLY A 70 10.13 -1.07 -6.28
CA GLY A 70 10.74 -1.68 -7.45
C GLY A 70 9.74 -1.97 -8.57
N ILE A 71 8.59 -2.56 -8.23
CA ILE A 71 7.50 -2.84 -9.19
C ILE A 71 6.97 -1.54 -9.80
N LEU A 72 6.77 -0.50 -8.99
CA LEU A 72 6.29 0.80 -9.47
C LEU A 72 7.29 1.43 -10.43
N LEU A 73 8.59 1.41 -10.13
CA LEU A 73 9.63 1.93 -11.04
C LEU A 73 9.67 1.17 -12.36
N TRP A 74 9.58 -0.16 -12.31
CA TRP A 74 9.52 -1.00 -13.50
C TRP A 74 8.30 -0.67 -14.36
N ARG A 75 7.11 -0.53 -13.74
CA ARG A 75 5.87 -0.17 -14.45
C ARG A 75 5.87 1.28 -14.95
N TYR A 76 6.52 2.20 -14.23
CA TYR A 76 6.54 3.63 -14.54
C TYR A 76 7.06 3.90 -15.95
N LYS A 77 8.07 3.13 -16.39
CA LYS A 77 8.67 3.25 -17.73
C LYS A 77 7.72 2.94 -18.88
N SER A 78 6.64 2.21 -18.63
CA SER A 78 5.71 1.71 -19.65
C SER A 78 4.26 2.14 -19.39
N LYS A 79 4.02 3.10 -18.49
CA LYS A 79 2.66 3.53 -18.11
C LYS A 79 1.91 4.09 -19.32
N LYS A 80 0.63 3.76 -19.45
CA LYS A 80 -0.19 4.17 -20.60
C LYS A 80 -1.16 5.30 -20.26
N ARG A 81 -1.46 5.48 -18.98
CA ARG A 81 -2.46 6.43 -18.47
C ARG A 81 -1.96 7.09 -17.20
N ASP A 82 -2.35 8.35 -17.00
CA ASP A 82 -2.10 9.02 -15.75
C ASP A 82 -2.91 8.41 -14.60
N GLY A 83 -2.27 8.26 -13.46
CA GLY A 83 -2.83 7.63 -12.25
C GLY A 83 -2.63 6.11 -12.18
N GLU A 84 -2.15 5.47 -13.24
CA GLU A 84 -1.91 4.02 -13.26
C GLU A 84 -0.96 3.56 -12.15
N ILE A 85 0.13 4.29 -11.91
CA ILE A 85 1.14 3.91 -10.91
C ILE A 85 0.61 4.15 -9.50
N PHE A 86 -0.15 5.23 -9.31
CA PHE A 86 -0.83 5.47 -8.04
C PHE A 86 -1.84 4.37 -7.69
N TRP A 87 -2.64 3.92 -8.66
CA TRP A 87 -3.57 2.80 -8.44
C TRP A 87 -2.85 1.50 -8.16
N LEU A 88 -1.79 1.20 -8.91
CA LEU A 88 -0.97 0.02 -8.67
C LEU A 88 -0.38 0.03 -7.26
N TYR A 89 0.10 1.19 -6.79
CA TYR A 89 0.56 1.36 -5.42
C TYR A 89 -0.53 1.03 -4.41
N LEU A 90 -1.74 1.59 -4.55
CA LEU A 90 -2.85 1.32 -3.62
C LEU A 90 -3.22 -0.16 -3.54
N VAL A 91 -3.30 -0.84 -4.69
CA VAL A 91 -3.63 -2.26 -4.76
C VAL A 91 -2.53 -3.11 -4.10
N LEU A 92 -1.27 -2.90 -4.48
CA LEU A 92 -0.16 -3.69 -3.95
C LEU A 92 0.05 -3.46 -2.45
N TYR A 93 -0.01 -2.20 -2.01
CA TYR A 93 0.15 -1.86 -0.60
C TYR A 93 -1.04 -2.34 0.23
N GLY A 94 -2.27 -2.23 -0.28
CA GLY A 94 -3.46 -2.79 0.36
C GLY A 94 -3.36 -4.30 0.55
N ALA A 95 -2.90 -5.02 -0.48
CA ALA A 95 -2.65 -6.46 -0.38
C ALA A 95 -1.55 -6.79 0.64
N ALA A 96 -0.42 -6.08 0.60
CA ALA A 96 0.66 -6.26 1.57
C ALA A 96 0.17 -6.04 3.01
N ARG A 97 -0.58 -4.95 3.26
CA ARG A 97 -1.15 -4.66 4.58
C ARG A 97 -2.12 -5.72 5.06
N PHE A 98 -2.97 -6.23 4.18
CA PHE A 98 -3.90 -7.31 4.49
C PHE A 98 -3.16 -8.55 5.03
N PHE A 99 -2.10 -8.99 4.34
CA PHE A 99 -1.30 -10.14 4.79
C PHE A 99 -0.53 -9.85 6.09
N LEU A 100 0.08 -8.66 6.20
CA LEU A 100 0.85 -8.27 7.39
C LEU A 100 0.01 -8.21 8.67
N GLU A 101 -1.28 -7.90 8.56
CA GLU A 101 -2.17 -7.84 9.71
C GLU A 101 -2.29 -9.19 10.44
N PHE A 102 -2.29 -10.30 9.71
CA PHE A 102 -2.31 -11.64 10.31
C PHE A 102 -1.10 -11.92 11.21
N LEU A 103 0.03 -11.25 10.94
CA LEU A 103 1.25 -11.34 11.74
C LEU A 103 1.27 -10.32 12.89
N ARG A 104 0.46 -9.25 12.83
CA ARG A 104 0.39 -8.23 13.88
C ARG A 104 -0.46 -8.67 15.09
N GLY A 105 -1.46 -9.52 14.87
CA GLY A 105 -2.22 -10.15 15.96
C GLY A 105 -3.12 -9.17 16.70
N ASP A 106 -3.87 -8.36 15.96
CA ASP A 106 -4.80 -7.36 16.50
C ASP A 106 -6.13 -8.01 16.95
N GLU A 107 -6.10 -8.81 18.02
CA GLU A 107 -7.32 -9.14 18.78
C GLU A 107 -7.77 -8.00 19.71
N ASP A 108 -6.92 -6.98 19.96
CA ASP A 108 -7.19 -5.93 20.97
C ASP A 108 -7.12 -4.47 20.48
N ARG A 109 -6.80 -4.18 19.20
CA ARG A 109 -6.58 -2.79 18.72
C ARG A 109 -7.59 -2.27 17.69
N GLY A 110 -8.86 -2.55 17.92
CA GLY A 110 -9.96 -1.86 17.23
C GLY A 110 -10.44 -2.61 16.00
N PHE A 111 -11.47 -3.42 16.22
CA PHE A 111 -12.30 -3.97 15.17
C PHE A 111 -13.39 -2.98 14.78
N VAL A 112 -13.70 -2.93 13.49
CA VAL A 112 -14.98 -2.40 13.02
C VAL A 112 -15.87 -3.61 12.75
N LEU A 113 -17.12 -3.58 13.22
CA LEU A 113 -18.07 -4.72 13.19
C LEU A 113 -17.65 -5.94 14.03
N GLY A 114 -17.50 -5.75 15.34
CA GLY A 114 -17.53 -6.84 16.33
C GLY A 114 -16.59 -8.02 16.05
N HIS A 115 -15.28 -7.78 16.05
CA HIS A 115 -14.23 -8.81 15.89
C HIS A 115 -14.05 -9.43 14.49
N THR A 116 -14.74 -8.95 13.46
CA THR A 116 -14.65 -9.56 12.12
C THR A 116 -13.68 -8.87 11.16
N LEU A 117 -13.44 -7.56 11.32
CA LEU A 117 -12.56 -6.78 10.44
C LEU A 117 -11.67 -5.83 11.24
N SER A 118 -10.36 -5.92 11.05
CA SER A 118 -9.44 -4.91 11.60
C SER A 118 -9.63 -3.57 10.89
N THR A 119 -9.33 -2.47 11.58
CA THR A 119 -9.40 -1.11 10.99
C THR A 119 -8.57 -1.01 9.70
N SER A 120 -7.41 -1.68 9.66
CA SER A 120 -6.55 -1.77 8.49
C SER A 120 -7.20 -2.54 7.33
N GLN A 121 -7.93 -3.61 7.62
CA GLN A 121 -8.66 -4.40 6.63
C GLN A 121 -9.86 -3.63 6.06
N ALA A 122 -10.58 -2.87 6.88
CA ALA A 122 -11.65 -1.98 6.42
C ALA A 122 -11.11 -0.88 5.50
N ILE A 123 -9.97 -0.27 5.85
CA ILE A 123 -9.30 0.72 5.00
C ILE A 123 -8.81 0.08 3.69
N ALA A 124 -8.25 -1.13 3.75
CA ALA A 124 -7.81 -1.86 2.56
C ALA A 124 -8.97 -2.20 1.62
N LEU A 125 -10.10 -2.69 2.17
CA LEU A 125 -11.31 -2.97 1.40
C LEU A 125 -11.90 -1.70 0.79
N PHE A 126 -11.93 -0.60 1.53
CA PHE A 126 -12.37 0.68 0.99
C PHE A 126 -11.46 1.17 -0.14
N ALA A 127 -10.14 1.08 0.02
CA ALA A 127 -9.17 1.45 -1.01
C ALA A 127 -9.33 0.59 -2.28
N LEU A 128 -9.55 -0.73 -2.12
CA LEU A 128 -9.82 -1.65 -3.23
C LEU A 128 -11.14 -1.35 -3.92
N ALA A 129 -12.21 -1.08 -3.16
CA ALA A 129 -13.52 -0.73 -3.70
C ALA A 129 -13.48 0.60 -4.46
N ALA A 130 -12.80 1.62 -3.91
CA ALA A 130 -12.61 2.91 -4.57
C ALA A 130 -11.80 2.77 -5.87
N ALA A 131 -10.74 1.95 -5.86
CA ALA A 131 -9.95 1.64 -7.04
C ALA A 131 -10.79 0.94 -8.13
N ALA A 132 -11.59 -0.06 -7.75
CA ALA A 132 -12.45 -0.80 -8.66
C ALA A 132 -13.53 0.10 -9.28
N ALA A 133 -14.23 0.90 -8.46
CA ALA A 133 -15.26 1.83 -8.92
C ALA A 133 -14.68 2.82 -9.94
N LEU A 134 -13.53 3.43 -9.65
CA LEU A 134 -12.92 4.41 -10.53
C LEU A 134 -12.33 3.79 -11.80
N ALA A 135 -11.84 2.55 -11.76
CA ALA A 135 -11.46 1.80 -12.96
C ALA A 135 -12.67 1.56 -13.89
N ILE A 136 -13.85 1.25 -13.32
CA ILE A 136 -15.09 1.08 -14.08
C ILE A 136 -15.55 2.43 -14.67
N PHE A 137 -15.56 3.50 -13.87
CA PHE A 137 -15.98 4.83 -14.33
C PHE A 137 -15.03 5.46 -15.37
N SER A 138 -13.72 5.21 -15.27
CA SER A 138 -12.73 5.71 -16.24
C SER A 138 -12.77 4.96 -17.58
N ARG A 139 -13.18 3.68 -17.57
CA ARG A 139 -13.49 2.92 -18.80
C ARG A 139 -14.69 3.51 -19.54
N GLY A 140 -15.76 3.89 -18.82
CA GLY A 140 -16.93 4.54 -19.41
C GLY A 140 -16.61 5.90 -20.05
N ARG A 141 -15.79 6.74 -19.41
CA ARG A 141 -15.39 8.05 -19.97
C ARG A 141 -14.44 7.96 -21.15
N SER A 142 -13.60 6.93 -21.21
CA SER A 142 -12.68 6.73 -22.34
C SER A 142 -13.45 6.37 -23.61
N SER A 143 -14.43 5.46 -23.49
CA SER A 143 -15.31 5.09 -24.60
C SER A 143 -16.20 6.26 -25.05
N ALA A 144 -16.75 7.05 -24.11
CA ALA A 144 -17.54 8.24 -24.45
C ALA A 144 -16.72 9.35 -25.14
N ARG A 145 -15.45 9.56 -24.73
CA ARG A 145 -14.53 10.51 -25.40
C ARG A 145 -14.10 10.04 -26.78
N GLU A 146 -13.84 8.75 -26.98
CA GLU A 146 -13.53 8.19 -28.31
C GLU A 146 -14.73 8.33 -29.26
N VAL A 147 -15.95 8.02 -28.80
CA VAL A 147 -17.17 8.19 -29.59
C VAL A 147 -17.43 9.67 -29.90
N SER A 148 -17.27 10.57 -28.93
CA SER A 148 -17.46 12.01 -29.14
C SER A 148 -16.38 12.60 -30.06
N ALA A 149 -15.12 12.18 -29.95
CA ALA A 149 -14.05 12.62 -30.85
C ALA A 149 -14.21 12.08 -32.28
N ALA A 150 -14.72 10.86 -32.43
CA ALA A 150 -15.06 10.29 -33.73
C ALA A 150 -16.32 10.91 -34.36
N ALA A 151 -17.25 11.42 -33.54
CA ALA A 151 -18.47 12.08 -33.97
C ALA A 151 -18.28 13.57 -34.36
N LEU A 152 -17.10 14.16 -34.10
CA LEU A 152 -16.81 15.52 -34.57
C LEU A 152 -16.70 15.53 -36.10
N PRO A 153 -17.53 16.30 -36.82
CA PRO A 153 -17.42 16.41 -38.26
C PRO A 153 -16.05 16.96 -38.63
N ARG A 154 -15.38 16.37 -39.64
CA ARG A 154 -14.18 16.91 -40.29
C ARG A 154 -14.51 18.25 -40.99
N ALA A 155 -14.76 19.30 -40.22
CA ALA A 155 -15.00 20.63 -40.75
C ALA A 155 -13.67 21.41 -40.82
N LYS A 156 -13.12 21.46 -42.04
CA LYS A 156 -12.15 22.43 -42.56
C LYS A 156 -10.75 22.45 -41.95
N ARG A 157 -9.89 21.60 -42.50
CA ARG A 157 -8.44 21.88 -42.67
C ARG A 157 -8.15 22.07 -44.17
N ALA A 158 -8.71 23.12 -44.75
CA ALA A 158 -8.38 23.60 -46.09
C ALA A 158 -8.57 25.12 -46.11
N ARG A 159 -7.63 25.83 -46.75
CA ARG A 159 -7.28 27.26 -46.70
C ARG A 159 -6.24 27.56 -45.61
N GLY A 160 -5.00 27.97 -45.91
CA GLY A 160 -4.35 28.29 -47.18
C GLY A 160 -3.04 29.01 -46.87
N PHE A 161 -1.99 28.72 -47.63
CA PHE A 161 -0.96 29.63 -48.12
C PHE A 161 -0.32 28.97 -49.34
#